data_AF-A0A6G2J6I4-F1
#
_entry.id   AF-A0A6G2J6I4-F1
#
_cell.length_a   1.000
_cell.length_b   1.000
_cell.length_c   1.000
_cell.angle_alpha   90.00
_cell.angle_beta   90.00
_cell.angle_gamma   90.00
#
_symmetry.space_group_name_H-M   'P 1'
#
loop_
_entity.id
_entity.type
_entity.pdbx_description
1 polymer ?
#
loop_
_entity_poly.entity_id
_entity_poly.type
_entity_poly.pdbx_seq_one_letter_code
_entity_poly.pdbx_strand_id
1 'polypeptide(L)' 'MSNEERDTIFIGKKPLMAYVTSTLIQLTNVPTVNIKARGMSIGRAVDVAQIISRKTENAGYSIGDIRIGSE' A
#
# COMPACT_ATOMS: atom_id res chain seq x y z
N MET A 1 -3.36 11.86 17.23
CA MET A 1 -3.72 10.47 17.57
C MET A 1 -3.51 9.65 16.31
N SER A 2 -2.32 9.06 16.12
CA SER A 2 -1.99 8.33 14.90
C SER A 2 -2.59 6.92 14.99
N ASN A 3 -3.57 6.66 14.14
CA ASN A 3 -4.26 5.38 14.04
C ASN A 3 -3.45 4.42 13.15
N GLU A 4 -2.14 4.26 13.45
CA GLU A 4 -1.13 3.70 12.54
C GLU A 4 -1.45 2.27 12.06
N GLU A 5 -2.17 1.50 12.86
CA GLU A 5 -2.58 0.15 12.49
C GLU A 5 -3.72 0.13 11.48
N ARG A 6 -4.63 1.11 11.52
CA ARG A 6 -5.73 1.13 10.56
C ARG A 6 -5.21 1.47 9.19
N ASP A 7 -4.32 2.46 9.06
CA ASP A 7 -3.87 2.99 7.77
C ASP A 7 -2.74 2.18 7.11
N THR A 8 -2.48 0.96 7.59
CA THR A 8 -1.37 0.13 7.10
C THR A 8 -1.86 -1.18 6.48
N ILE A 9 -1.45 -1.45 5.24
CA ILE A 9 -1.66 -2.71 4.54
C ILE A 9 -0.39 -3.57 4.61
N PHE A 10 -0.48 -4.70 5.30
CA PHE A 10 0.61 -5.67 5.39
C PHE A 10 0.57 -6.68 4.24
N ILE A 11 1.64 -6.74 3.46
CA ILE A 11 1.77 -7.65 2.31
C ILE A 11 2.34 -8.99 2.74
N GLY A 12 1.69 -10.05 2.29
CA GLY A 12 2.07 -11.44 2.56
C GLY A 12 1.66 -12.36 1.41
N LYS A 13 1.04 -13.50 1.75
CA LYS A 13 0.76 -14.59 0.79
C LYS A 13 -0.59 -14.50 0.08
N LYS A 14 -1.47 -13.54 0.41
CA LYS A 14 -2.76 -13.39 -0.29
C LYS A 14 -2.53 -12.99 -1.75
N PRO A 15 -3.44 -13.28 -2.69
CA PRO A 15 -3.31 -12.86 -4.08
C PRO A 15 -3.05 -11.35 -4.21
N LEU A 16 -2.23 -10.95 -5.20
CA LEU A 16 -1.79 -9.56 -5.39
C LEU A 16 -2.97 -8.58 -5.42
N MET A 17 -3.99 -8.91 -6.21
CA MET A 17 -5.17 -8.06 -6.40
C MET A 17 -6.01 -7.88 -5.13
N ALA A 18 -5.92 -8.80 -4.16
CA ALA A 18 -6.62 -8.63 -2.88
C ALA A 18 -6.07 -7.41 -2.12
N TYR A 19 -4.75 -7.19 -2.16
CA TYR A 19 -4.10 -6.04 -1.54
C TYR A 19 -4.39 -4.73 -2.29
N VAL A 20 -4.44 -4.79 -3.63
CA VAL A 20 -4.81 -3.63 -4.46
C VAL A 20 -6.23 -3.18 -4.10
N THR A 21 -7.19 -4.10 -4.09
CA THR A 21 -8.59 -3.79 -3.78
C THR A 21 -8.75 -3.24 -2.36
N SER A 22 -8.11 -3.85 -1.36
CA SER A 22 -8.20 -3.33 0.02
C SER A 22 -7.61 -1.94 0.16
N THR A 23 -6.49 -1.65 -0.53
CA THR A 23 -5.87 -0.32 -0.48
C THR A 23 -6.74 0.74 -1.14
N LEU A 24 -7.37 0.43 -2.27
CA LEU A 24 -8.30 1.36 -2.94
C LEU A 24 -9.53 1.66 -2.06
N ILE A 25 -10.16 0.64 -1.48
CA ILE A 25 -11.29 0.82 -0.53
C ILE A 25 -10.86 1.67 0.67
N GLN A 26 -9.60 1.54 1.08
CA GLN A 26 -9.11 2.30 2.21
C GLN A 26 -8.84 3.76 1.84
N LEU A 27 -8.25 4.04 0.68
CA LEU A 27 -8.02 5.41 0.19
C LEU A 27 -9.32 6.21 0.01
N THR A 28 -10.49 5.56 -0.14
CA THR A 28 -11.77 6.29 -0.14
C THR A 28 -12.18 6.80 1.24
N ASN A 29 -11.61 6.24 2.31
CA ASN A 29 -11.95 6.57 3.69
C ASN A 29 -10.85 7.38 4.40
N VAL A 30 -9.59 7.25 3.97
CA VAL A 30 -8.45 7.95 4.55
C VAL A 30 -7.55 8.55 3.46
N PRO A 31 -6.93 9.72 3.70
CA PRO A 31 -6.15 10.42 2.68
C PRO A 31 -4.83 9.74 2.33
N THR A 32 -4.33 8.86 3.20
CA THR A 32 -3.01 8.23 3.08
C THR A 32 -3.07 6.80 3.59
N VAL A 33 -2.40 5.88 2.88
CA VAL A 33 -2.27 4.48 3.26
C VAL A 33 -0.81 4.06 3.14
N ASN A 34 -0.32 3.32 4.13
CA ASN A 34 1.02 2.78 4.19
C ASN A 34 1.02 1.32 3.74
N ILE A 35 1.95 0.94 2.86
CA ILE A 35 2.14 -0.45 2.46
C ILE A 35 3.42 -0.96 3.11
N LYS A 36 3.32 -2.00 3.95
CA LYS A 36 4.47 -2.60 4.65
C LYS A 36 4.66 -4.06 4.24
N ALA A 37 5.92 -4.43 4.02
CA ALA A 37 6.32 -5.78 3.66
C ALA A 37 7.74 -6.07 4.13
N ARG A 38 8.11 -7.36 4.20
CA ARG A 38 9.47 -7.80 4.53
C ARG A 38 9.89 -9.02 3.71
N GLY A 39 11.20 -9.22 3.59
CA GLY A 39 11.80 -10.34 2.86
C GLY A 39 11.30 -10.44 1.42
N MET A 40 10.97 -11.66 0.98
CA MET A 40 10.53 -11.93 -0.40
C MET A 40 9.22 -11.21 -0.79
N SER A 41 8.42 -10.75 0.18
CA SER A 41 7.18 -10.04 -0.09
C SER A 41 7.37 -8.58 -0.50
N ILE A 42 8.59 -8.03 -0.40
CA ILE A 42 8.90 -6.64 -0.78
C ILE A 42 8.56 -6.38 -2.25
N GLY A 43 8.94 -7.30 -3.16
CA GLY A 43 8.62 -7.15 -4.59
C GLY A 43 7.11 -7.02 -4.84
N ARG A 44 6.31 -7.86 -4.17
CA ARG A 44 4.83 -7.78 -4.25
C ARG A 44 4.29 -6.46 -3.73
N ALA A 45 4.92 -5.86 -2.72
CA ALA A 45 4.51 -4.56 -2.20
C ALA A 45 4.74 -3.44 -3.21
N VAL A 46 5.87 -3.48 -3.91
CA VAL A 46 6.18 -2.56 -5.00
C VAL A 46 5.17 -2.70 -6.14
N ASP A 47 4.85 -3.94 -6.53
CA ASP A 47 3.82 -4.21 -7.55
C ASP A 47 2.46 -3.62 -7.16
N VAL A 48 2.02 -3.83 -5.92
CA VAL A 48 0.76 -3.27 -5.40
C VAL A 48 0.78 -1.75 -5.44
N ALA A 49 1.85 -1.11 -4.95
CA ALA A 49 1.99 0.35 -4.96
C ALA A 49 1.92 0.92 -6.39
N GLN A 50 2.59 0.27 -7.35
CA GLN A 50 2.59 0.71 -8.74
C GLN A 50 1.24 0.54 -9.43
N ILE A 51 0.54 -0.56 -9.19
CA ILE A 51 -0.81 -0.77 -9.73
C ILE A 51 -1.76 0.30 -9.20
N ILE A 52 -1.69 0.62 -7.90
CA ILE A 52 -2.53 1.66 -7.31
C ILE A 52 -2.20 3.02 -7.92
N SER A 53 -0.92 3.42 -7.96
CA SER A 53 -0.50 4.70 -8.52
C SER A 53 -1.03 4.93 -9.94
N ARG A 54 -1.01 3.90 -10.79
CA ARG A 54 -1.56 3.97 -12.15
C ARG A 54 -3.08 4.05 -12.19
N LYS A 55 -3.76 3.32 -11.30
CA LYS A 55 -5.24 3.34 -11.22
C LYS A 55 -5.79 4.66 -10.66
N THR A 56 -5.00 5.35 -9.84
CA THR A 56 -5.41 6.56 -9.14
C THR A 56 -4.75 7.83 -9.69
N GLU A 57 -4.03 7.74 -10.82
CA GLU A 57 -3.31 8.85 -11.45
C GLU A 57 -4.24 10.05 -11.72
N ASN A 58 -5.44 9.79 -12.25
CA ASN A 58 -6.44 10.82 -12.53
C ASN A 58 -7.14 11.37 -11.27
N ALA A 59 -6.95 10.73 -10.11
CA ALA A 59 -7.55 11.12 -8.85
C ALA A 59 -6.59 11.93 -7.95
N GLY A 60 -5.38 12.25 -8.44
CA GLY A 60 -4.41 13.08 -7.73
C GLY A 60 -3.62 12.37 -6.62
N TYR A 61 -3.70 11.05 -6.54
CA TYR A 61 -2.88 10.27 -5.61
C TYR A 61 -1.48 10.05 -6.17
N SER A 62 -0.48 10.11 -5.29
CA SER A 62 0.92 9.88 -5.62
C SER A 62 1.59 8.99 -4.58
N ILE A 63 2.72 8.41 -4.95
CA ILE A 63 3.56 7.65 -4.02
C ILE A 63 4.28 8.65 -3.11
N GLY A 64 4.07 8.52 -1.80
CA GLY A 64 4.76 9.32 -0.78
C GLY A 64 6.14 8.75 -0.40
N ASP A 65 6.47 8.82 0.89
CA ASP A 65 7.76 8.38 1.40
C ASP A 65 7.99 6.86 1.22
N ILE A 66 9.17 6.50 0.73
CA ILE A 66 9.64 5.12 0.67
C ILE A 66 10.77 4.94 1.69
N ARG A 67 10.56 4.05 2.66
CA ARG A 67 11.55 3.72 3.70
C ARG A 67 11.91 2.24 3.63
N ILE A 68 13.20 1.95 3.69
CA ILE A 68 13.75 0.60 3.80
C ILE A 68 14.47 0.45 5.14
N GLY A 69 14.48 -0.76 5.69
CA GLY A 69 15.12 -1.04 6.96
C GLY A 69 15.36 -2.53 7.12
N SER A 70 15.94 -2.89 8.26
CA SER A 70 16.20 -4.28 8.65
C SER A 70 15.77 -4.46 10.10
N GLU A 71 15.28 -5.65 10.41
CA GLU A 71 14.90 -6.11 11.75
C GLU A 71 15.60 -7.47 11.98
#